data_AF-A0A496TGW7-F1
#
_entry.id   AF-A0A496TGW7-F1
#
_cell.length_a   1.000
_cell.length_b   1.000
_cell.length_c   1.000
_cell.angle_alpha   90.00
_cell.angle_beta   90.00
_cell.angle_gamma   90.00
#
_symmetry.space_group_name_H-M   'P 1'
#
loop_
_entity.id
_entity.type
_entity.pdbx_description
1 polymer ?
#
loop_
_entity_poly.entity_id
_entity_poly.type
_entity_poly.pdbx_seq_one_letter_code
_entity_poly.pdbx_strand_id
1 'polypeptide(L)' 'MTTHGEFNWIELQTHNANEAIAFYRETIGWNFREEKMPTGGTYWIGLSSGKPVCGVLTLDN' A
#
# COMPACT_ATOMS: atom_id res chain seq x y z
N MET A 1 17.52 6.39 -3.40
CA MET A 1 17.78 4.99 -3.78
C MET A 1 18.22 4.29 -2.51
N THR A 2 17.61 3.16 -2.16
CA THR A 2 18.02 2.38 -0.98
C THR A 2 19.30 1.62 -1.30
N THR A 3 20.15 1.42 -0.30
CA THR A 3 21.39 0.64 -0.40
C THR A 3 21.03 -0.85 -0.46
N HIS A 4 21.92 -1.65 -1.07
CA HIS A 4 21.76 -3.09 -1.07
C HIS A 4 21.71 -3.62 0.37
N GLY A 5 20.69 -4.45 0.66
CA GLY A 5 20.46 -5.03 1.99
C GLY A 5 19.61 -4.15 2.93
N GLU A 6 19.26 -2.93 2.53
CA GLU A 6 18.35 -2.09 3.32
C GLU A 6 16.89 -2.46 3.07
N PHE A 7 16.09 -2.33 4.12
CA PHE A 7 14.65 -2.43 4.03
C PHE A 7 14.10 -1.29 3.16
N ASN A 8 13.39 -1.64 2.08
CA ASN A 8 12.97 -0.66 1.07
C ASN A 8 11.47 -0.68 0.73
N TRP A 9 10.74 -1.73 1.11
CA TRP A 9 9.33 -1.87 0.76
C TRP A 9 8.58 -2.81 1.72
N ILE A 10 7.36 -2.42 2.10
CA ILE A 10 6.41 -3.25 2.86
C ILE A 10 5.24 -3.61 1.96
N GLU A 11 4.78 -4.85 2.03
CA GLU A 11 3.55 -5.31 1.38
C GLU A 11 2.55 -5.80 2.43
N LEU A 12 1.32 -5.31 2.38
CA LEU A 12 0.20 -5.80 3.19
C LEU A 12 -0.79 -6.53 2.28
N GLN A 13 -1.01 -7.82 2.53
CA GLN A 13 -2.08 -8.58 1.89
C GLN A 13 -3.24 -8.73 2.89
N THR A 14 -4.43 -8.30 2.50
CA THR A 14 -5.60 -8.34 3.39
C THR A 14 -6.91 -8.43 2.60
N HIS A 15 -7.93 -9.05 3.18
CA HIS A 15 -9.30 -9.02 2.64
C HIS A 15 -9.98 -7.66 2.87
N ASN A 16 -9.46 -6.84 3.78
CA ASN A 16 -10.05 -5.56 4.21
C ASN A 16 -9.17 -4.37 3.81
N ALA A 17 -8.74 -4.29 2.55
CA ALA A 17 -7.79 -3.26 2.10
C ALA A 17 -8.29 -1.83 2.37
N ASN A 18 -9.57 -1.56 2.13
CA ASN A 18 -10.16 -0.24 2.36
C ASN A 18 -10.12 0.18 3.84
N GLU A 19 -10.33 -0.77 4.77
CA GLU A 19 -10.27 -0.50 6.22
C GLU A 19 -8.83 -0.24 6.65
N ALA A 20 -7.86 -1.02 6.15
CA ALA A 20 -6.44 -0.78 6.40
C ALA A 20 -6.00 0.60 5.89
N ILE A 21 -6.44 0.99 4.69
CA ILE A 21 -6.17 2.31 4.11
C ILE A 21 -6.77 3.43 4.97
N ALA A 22 -8.01 3.28 5.42
CA ALA A 22 -8.65 4.24 6.30
C ALA A 22 -7.87 4.40 7.61
N PHE A 23 -7.48 3.27 8.23
CA PHE A 23 -6.64 3.27 9.42
C PHE A 23 -5.34 4.05 9.21
N TYR A 24 -4.55 3.73 8.18
CA TYR A 24 -3.27 4.43 7.95
C TYR A 24 -3.44 5.91 7.60
N ARG A 25 -4.52 6.30 6.91
CA ARG A 25 -4.87 7.70 6.69
C ARG A 25 -5.10 8.43 8.00
N GLU A 26 -5.88 7.84 8.90
CA GLU A 26 -6.27 8.46 10.17
C GLU A 26 -5.13 8.50 11.19
N THR A 27 -4.33 7.43 11.28
CA THR A 27 -3.34 7.31 12.36
C THR A 27 -2.01 7.97 12.03
N ILE A 28 -1.58 7.91 10.77
CA ILE A 28 -0.23 8.37 10.37
C ILE A 28 -0.25 9.32 9.16
N GLY A 29 -1.43 9.71 8.68
CA GLY A 29 -1.57 10.73 7.63
C GLY A 29 -1.09 10.30 6.25
N TRP A 30 -0.96 9.00 5.99
CA TRP A 30 -0.55 8.50 4.68
C TRP A 30 -1.66 8.66 3.64
N ASN A 31 -1.28 8.95 2.40
CA ASN A 31 -2.19 8.96 1.26
C ASN A 31 -2.10 7.65 0.49
N PHE A 32 -3.13 7.32 -0.29
CA PHE A 32 -3.16 6.09 -1.08
C PHE A 32 -3.73 6.36 -2.46
N ARG A 33 -3.10 5.77 -3.48
CA ARG A 33 -3.62 5.75 -4.86
C ARG A 33 -3.84 4.31 -5.30
N GLU A 34 -4.88 4.09 -6.10
CA GLU A 34 -5.17 2.79 -6.69
C GLU A 34 -4.42 2.59 -8.01
N GLU A 35 -3.97 1.35 -8.23
CA GLU A 35 -3.45 0.85 -9.48
C GLU A 35 -4.16 -0.46 -9.82
N LYS A 36 -4.78 -0.54 -11.00
CA LYS A 36 -5.47 -1.75 -11.46
C LYS A 36 -4.44 -2.75 -11.97
N MET A 37 -4.49 -3.96 -11.43
CA MET A 37 -3.54 -5.01 -11.82
C MET A 37 -4.01 -5.68 -13.12
N PRO A 38 -3.09 -6.00 -14.06
CA PRO A 38 -3.44 -6.71 -15.30
C PRO A 38 -4.11 -8.07 -15.07
N THR A 39 -3.83 -8.69 -13.92
CA THR A 39 -4.36 -10.00 -13.51
C THR A 39 -5.74 -9.91 -12.84
N GLY A 40 -6.33 -8.72 -12.75
CA GLY A 40 -7.52 -8.46 -11.92
C GLY A 40 -7.14 -8.02 -10.51
N GLY A 41 -8.10 -7.37 -9.83
CA GLY A 41 -7.91 -6.80 -8.49
C GLY A 41 -7.35 -5.38 -8.49
N THR A 42 -7.24 -4.81 -7.28
CA THR A 42 -6.68 -3.46 -7.06
C THR A 42 -5.46 -3.56 -6.15
N TYR A 43 -4.36 -2.98 -6.61
CA TYR A 43 -3.18 -2.73 -5.81
C TYR A 43 -3.19 -1.28 -5.33
N TRP A 44 -2.88 -1.03 -4.08
CA TRP A 44 -2.81 0.33 -3.53
C TRP A 44 -1.38 0.69 -3.18
N ILE A 45 -0.97 1.90 -3.57
CA ILE A 45 0.33 2.45 -3.19
C ILE A 45 0.14 3.47 -2.09
N GLY A 46 0.72 3.20 -0.92
CA GLY A 46 0.80 4.13 0.20
C GLY A 46 1.87 5.20 -0.01
N LEU A 47 1.55 6.44 0.34
CA LEU A 47 2.36 7.63 0.12
C LEU A 47 2.55 8.39 1.43
N SER A 48 3.80 8.50 1.88
CA SER A 48 4.20 9.38 2.98
C SER A 48 4.83 10.65 2.41
N SER A 49 4.22 11.81 2.65
CA SER A 49 4.68 13.09 2.08
C SER A 49 4.93 13.03 0.56
N GLY A 50 4.03 12.34 -0.15
CA GLY A 50 4.09 12.15 -1.61
C GLY A 50 5.08 11.09 -2.11
N LYS A 51 5.83 10.43 -1.22
CA LYS A 51 6.78 9.37 -1.58
C LYS A 51 6.17 7.97 -1.35
N PRO A 52 6.30 7.03 -2.30
CA PRO A 52 5.84 5.66 -2.10
C PRO A 52 6.54 4.98 -0.90
N VAL A 53 5.79 4.29 -0.06
CA VAL A 53 6.31 3.63 1.17
C VAL A 53 5.81 2.20 1.38
N CYS A 54 4.66 1.83 0.82
CA CYS A 54 4.13 0.47 0.92
C CYS A 54 3.14 0.13 -0.19
N GLY A 55 2.91 -1.18 -0.33
CA GLY A 55 1.82 -1.78 -1.08
C GLY A 55 0.70 -2.29 -0.17
N VAL A 56 -0.53 -2.23 -0.66
CA VAL A 56 -1.65 -3.01 -0.12
C VAL A 56 -2.32 -3.77 -1.25
N LEU A 57 -2.29 -5.10 -1.16
CA LEU A 57 -3.00 -5.99 -2.06
C LEU A 57 -4.29 -6.47 -1.40
N THR A 58 -5.41 -6.32 -2.12
CA THR A 58 -6.68 -6.93 -1.71
C THR A 58 -6.65 -8.40 -2.05
N LEU A 59 -6.86 -9.27 -1.06
CA LEU A 59 -7.02 -10.71 -1.27
C LEU A 59 -8.45 -11.00 -1.70
N ASP A 60 -8.60 -11.80 -2.75
CA ASP A 60 -9.88 -12.35 -3.15
C ASP A 60 -10.33 -13.40 -2.13
N ASN A 61 -11.64 -13.54 -1.95
CA ASN A 61 -12.26 -14.57 -1.09
C ASN A 61 -12.43 -15.89 -1.84
#